data_AF-I1C0I4-F1
#
_entry.id   AF-I1C0I4-F1
#
_cell.length_a   1.000
_cell.length_b   1.000
_cell.length_c   1.000
_cell.angle_alpha   90.00
_cell.angle_beta   90.00
_cell.angle_gamma   90.00
#
_symmetry.space_group_name_H-M   'P 1'
#
loop_
_entity.id
_entity.type
_entity.pdbx_description
1 polymer ?
#
loop_
_entity_poly.entity_id
_entity_poly.type
_entity_poly.pdbx_seq_one_letter_code
_entity_poly.pdbx_strand_id
1 'polypeptide(L)'
;MVDKEHGEDMKEKVPVKEFLSRHVPDQLTNAKKLCYRHRPDLIKRRQPDSIDFQQTQRQLDVLPTEDKAAVTHIWSIFSAAPPDQRLLILRGLLSTCCMPQLSFLYNAIKPLVRIDFMAILPHEITLKIFSYLDAKSLCTAAQVSHTWKEVADDEAVWHRMCEQHIDKKCTKCGWGLPLLNVKKKVPMKRTIEPSDEPLRIACGSSMNHNSSSSISENSVRLESGKKMKAGGDEEGDRSTKQVDCEPVQEKDEVMVTAAEPIIRRRPWKEVYSERLRVERNWRNNRYQSRVLNGHTDGVMCVQFCDGSNIVMTGSYDKTVRIWNLETCELIRTLTGHTRCVRALQFDEAKLVTGSMDHTLKIWNWQSGKCIRTLEGHTGGILSLQFNSRLLASGSTDHSIRIWNFSAGECYSLTGHTEWVNSVRFCQDDTMLISASDDSTIRLWDLKTKGCLCVYNGHVGQVQIALPSPKGFSHTLTEQEAPLDLSSSRNDYDQPGCAIDKEKRKRTTTEQKSSNTVTDNPIIISGSLDNTVKVWDMTTGNCIRTLFGHVEGVWSLAYDTLRIVSGSHDSTVRVWDLANGRCMHALEGHSGPVTAVALSDTKIISASDDGDVKIWDYGV
;
A
#
# COMPACT_ATOMS: atom_id res chain seq x y z
N MET A 1 60.26 46.49 -35.23
CA MET A 1 60.82 46.78 -36.57
C MET A 1 60.42 45.62 -37.45
N VAL A 2 59.87 45.89 -38.65
CA VAL A 2 59.32 44.91 -39.60
C VAL A 2 58.01 44.22 -39.15
N ASP A 3 57.06 44.23 -40.08
CA ASP A 3 55.70 43.69 -40.03
C ASP A 3 55.64 42.28 -40.66
N LYS A 4 54.51 41.57 -40.51
CA LYS A 4 53.67 41.16 -41.66
C LYS A 4 52.39 40.39 -41.30
N GLU A 5 51.43 40.51 -42.20
CA GLU A 5 50.12 39.86 -42.21
C GLU A 5 50.10 38.60 -43.12
N HIS A 6 48.91 38.00 -43.25
CA HIS A 6 48.43 37.01 -44.23
C HIS A 6 48.44 35.51 -43.86
N GLY A 7 47.38 34.82 -44.28
CA GLY A 7 47.24 33.36 -44.26
C GLY A 7 45.89 32.88 -43.70
N GLU A 8 44.87 32.79 -44.55
CA GLU A 8 43.67 32.00 -44.23
C GLU A 8 43.96 30.51 -44.44
N ASP A 9 43.30 29.63 -43.69
CA ASP A 9 42.77 28.40 -44.30
C ASP A 9 41.53 27.89 -43.53
N MET A 10 40.64 27.21 -44.25
CA MET A 10 39.35 26.72 -43.73
C MET A 10 39.25 25.19 -43.83
N LYS A 11 38.22 24.63 -43.17
CA LYS A 11 37.81 23.20 -43.05
C LYS A 11 38.38 22.48 -41.81
N GLU A 12 37.65 21.56 -41.17
CA GLU A 12 36.28 21.09 -41.41
C GLU A 12 35.60 20.67 -40.07
N LYS A 13 34.27 20.81 -39.97
CA LYS A 13 33.47 20.37 -38.80
C LYS A 13 32.10 19.85 -39.25
N VAL A 14 31.95 18.53 -39.33
CA VAL A 14 30.67 17.83 -39.59
C VAL A 14 30.71 16.43 -38.93
N PRO A 15 29.57 15.81 -38.56
CA PRO A 15 28.83 16.23 -37.37
C PRO A 15 28.48 15.07 -36.40
N VAL A 16 28.12 15.41 -35.15
CA VAL A 16 27.34 14.52 -34.25
C VAL A 16 26.11 15.25 -33.67
N LYS A 17 25.60 16.28 -34.38
CA LYS A 17 24.48 17.12 -33.94
C LYS A 17 23.46 17.48 -35.03
N GLU A 18 23.29 16.65 -36.07
CA GLU A 18 22.16 16.81 -37.01
C GLU A 18 20.87 16.13 -36.53
N PHE A 19 20.94 14.95 -35.90
CA PHE A 19 19.73 14.22 -35.50
C PHE A 19 18.92 14.98 -34.42
N LEU A 20 19.61 15.54 -33.42
CA LEU A 20 18.96 16.27 -32.32
C LEU A 20 18.65 17.75 -32.64
N SER A 21 19.19 18.33 -33.71
CA SER A 21 18.89 19.72 -34.10
C SER A 21 17.67 19.83 -35.02
N ARG A 22 17.43 18.84 -35.90
CA ARG A 22 16.28 18.83 -36.82
C ARG A 22 14.89 18.85 -36.15
N HIS A 23 14.80 18.69 -34.82
CA HIS A 23 13.57 18.80 -34.03
C HIS A 23 13.63 19.87 -32.92
N VAL A 24 14.65 20.72 -32.91
CA VAL A 24 14.71 21.94 -32.07
C VAL A 24 14.65 23.15 -32.99
N PRO A 25 13.50 23.84 -33.10
CA PRO A 25 13.42 25.08 -33.87
C PRO A 25 14.42 26.14 -33.35
N ASP A 26 14.98 26.97 -34.24
CA ASP A 26 16.06 27.96 -33.98
C ASP A 26 15.68 29.17 -33.06
N GLN A 27 14.79 28.95 -32.10
CA GLN A 27 14.27 29.97 -31.18
C GLN A 27 15.32 30.45 -30.16
N LEU A 28 16.35 29.64 -29.88
CA LEU A 28 17.38 29.93 -28.88
C LEU A 28 18.30 31.12 -29.22
N THR A 29 18.38 31.52 -30.49
CA THR A 29 19.10 32.74 -30.90
C THR A 29 18.26 34.02 -30.77
N ASN A 30 16.96 33.90 -30.48
CA ASN A 30 15.98 34.97 -30.66
C ASN A 30 15.22 35.32 -29.37
N ALA A 31 15.94 35.45 -28.24
CA ALA A 31 15.39 35.93 -26.97
C ALA A 31 14.61 37.26 -27.10
N LYS A 32 15.01 38.15 -28.02
CA LYS A 32 14.28 39.40 -28.33
C LYS A 32 12.92 39.19 -29.03
N LYS A 33 12.67 38.04 -29.67
CA LYS A 33 11.39 37.72 -30.37
C LYS A 33 10.41 36.89 -29.52
N LEU A 34 10.80 36.47 -28.32
CA LEU A 34 9.90 35.80 -27.35
C LEU A 34 9.06 36.79 -26.53
N CYS A 35 9.10 38.09 -26.86
CA CYS A 35 8.27 39.10 -26.21
C CYS A 35 6.79 38.92 -26.62
N TYR A 36 6.04 38.20 -25.79
CA TYR A 36 4.57 38.02 -25.76
C TYR A 36 3.77 39.16 -26.42
N ARG A 37 4.08 40.41 -26.04
CA ARG A 37 3.36 41.63 -26.46
C ARG A 37 3.45 41.94 -27.96
N HIS A 38 4.35 41.27 -28.68
CA HIS A 38 4.53 41.36 -30.14
C HIS A 38 4.07 40.08 -30.88
N ARG A 39 3.45 39.11 -30.19
CA ARG A 39 2.92 37.89 -30.82
C ARG A 39 1.70 37.32 -30.05
N PRO A 40 0.51 37.94 -30.18
CA PRO A 40 -0.71 37.50 -29.48
C PRO A 40 -1.19 36.11 -29.90
N ASP A 41 -0.78 35.62 -31.09
CA ASP A 41 -1.16 34.31 -31.66
C ASP A 41 -0.87 33.12 -30.74
N LEU A 42 0.14 33.26 -29.89
CA LEU A 42 0.55 32.25 -28.90
C LEU A 42 -0.47 32.11 -27.75
N ILE A 43 -1.39 33.06 -27.57
CA ILE A 43 -2.24 33.13 -26.37
C ILE A 43 -3.72 33.32 -26.71
N LYS A 44 -4.33 32.26 -27.23
CA LYS A 44 -5.77 32.21 -27.58
C LYS A 44 -6.74 32.20 -26.39
N ARG A 45 -6.25 32.27 -25.14
CA ARG A 45 -7.05 32.01 -23.91
C ARG A 45 -6.74 32.89 -22.69
N ARG A 46 -5.87 33.91 -22.75
CA ARG A 46 -5.79 34.90 -21.65
C ARG A 46 -6.95 35.86 -21.82
N GLN A 47 -7.98 35.78 -20.98
CA GLN A 47 -8.89 36.91 -20.80
C GLN A 47 -8.02 38.13 -20.46
N PRO A 48 -8.27 39.30 -21.06
CA PRO A 48 -7.43 40.45 -20.79
C PRO A 48 -7.56 40.82 -19.31
N ASP A 49 -6.46 40.67 -18.57
CA ASP A 49 -6.17 41.43 -17.35
C ASP A 49 -5.96 42.90 -17.76
N SER A 50 -6.97 43.50 -18.39
CA SER A 50 -6.92 44.87 -18.86
C SER A 50 -6.86 45.78 -17.64
N ILE A 51 -5.79 46.58 -17.57
CA ILE A 51 -5.90 47.94 -17.03
C ILE A 51 -7.20 48.49 -17.61
N ASP A 52 -8.20 48.77 -16.78
CA ASP A 52 -9.58 48.96 -17.26
C ASP A 52 -9.62 50.15 -18.21
N PHE A 53 -9.65 49.84 -19.51
CA PHE A 53 -9.60 50.83 -20.57
C PHE A 53 -10.91 51.62 -20.63
N GLN A 54 -12.04 51.04 -20.17
CA GLN A 54 -13.29 51.76 -20.02
C GLN A 54 -13.23 52.72 -18.84
N GLN A 55 -12.65 52.33 -17.69
CA GLN A 55 -12.43 53.24 -16.56
C GLN A 55 -11.44 54.36 -16.92
N THR A 56 -10.37 54.03 -17.64
CA THR A 56 -9.36 54.99 -18.12
C THR A 56 -9.99 55.98 -19.11
N GLN A 57 -10.81 55.49 -20.05
CA GLN A 57 -11.57 56.32 -20.99
C GLN A 57 -12.59 57.20 -20.26
N ARG A 58 -13.36 56.67 -19.29
CA ARG A 58 -14.29 57.45 -18.45
C ARG A 58 -13.58 58.57 -17.69
N GLN A 59 -12.37 58.34 -17.17
CA GLN A 59 -11.56 59.40 -16.54
C GLN A 59 -11.10 60.45 -17.57
N LEU A 60 -10.71 60.03 -18.77
CA LEU A 60 -10.36 60.92 -19.88
C LEU A 60 -11.56 61.73 -20.40
N ASP A 61 -12.78 61.20 -20.27
CA ASP A 61 -14.03 61.86 -20.67
C ASP A 61 -14.54 62.90 -19.65
N VAL A 62 -13.99 62.90 -18.42
CA VAL A 62 -14.26 63.89 -17.37
C VAL A 62 -13.32 65.12 -17.46
N LEU A 63 -12.22 65.01 -18.20
CA LEU A 63 -11.23 66.10 -18.35
C LEU A 63 -11.69 67.20 -19.33
N PRO A 64 -11.21 68.45 -19.16
CA PRO A 64 -11.34 69.51 -20.14
C PRO A 64 -10.85 69.09 -21.54
N THR A 65 -11.44 69.67 -22.58
CA THR A 65 -11.15 69.34 -23.98
C THR A 65 -9.69 69.55 -24.39
N GLU A 66 -9.01 70.51 -23.78
CA GLU A 66 -7.60 70.82 -24.03
C GLU A 66 -6.67 69.77 -23.40
N ASP A 67 -6.85 69.47 -22.11
CA ASP A 67 -6.11 68.40 -21.40
C ASP A 67 -6.31 67.03 -22.08
N LYS A 68 -7.55 66.75 -22.51
CA LYS A 68 -7.90 65.54 -23.25
C LYS A 68 -7.15 65.42 -24.58
N ALA A 69 -6.99 66.52 -25.31
CA ALA A 69 -6.19 66.55 -26.54
C ALA A 69 -4.69 66.36 -26.23
N ALA A 70 -4.16 66.99 -25.18
CA ALA A 70 -2.77 66.85 -24.77
C ALA A 70 -2.40 65.40 -24.37
N VAL A 71 -3.22 64.74 -23.54
CA VAL A 71 -3.00 63.36 -23.09
C VAL A 71 -3.08 62.37 -24.27
N THR A 72 -4.07 62.51 -25.14
CA THR A 72 -4.21 61.62 -26.32
C THR A 72 -3.10 61.82 -27.35
N HIS A 73 -2.57 63.04 -27.50
CA HIS A 73 -1.40 63.34 -28.33
C HIS A 73 -0.11 62.70 -27.78
N ILE A 74 0.08 62.65 -26.45
CA ILE A 74 1.20 61.93 -25.83
C ILE A 74 1.08 60.41 -26.10
N TRP A 75 -0.14 59.85 -26.05
CA TRP A 75 -0.38 58.44 -26.37
C TRP A 75 -0.13 58.11 -27.86
N SER A 76 -0.49 59.00 -28.79
CA SER A 76 -0.22 58.79 -30.22
C SER A 76 1.28 58.85 -30.52
N ILE A 77 2.03 59.81 -29.95
CA ILE A 77 3.50 59.88 -30.08
C ILE A 77 4.15 58.60 -29.53
N PHE A 78 3.77 58.16 -28.33
CA PHE A 78 4.35 56.96 -27.72
C PHE A 78 4.05 55.67 -28.51
N SER A 79 2.85 55.54 -29.06
CA SER A 79 2.45 54.39 -29.88
C SER A 79 3.05 54.42 -31.29
N ALA A 80 3.37 55.59 -31.85
CA ALA A 80 4.08 55.72 -33.12
C ALA A 80 5.60 55.46 -33.01
N ALA A 81 6.21 55.77 -31.86
CA ALA A 81 7.67 55.73 -31.70
C ALA A 81 8.31 54.32 -31.89
N PRO A 82 9.53 54.21 -32.44
CA PRO A 82 10.34 52.97 -32.47
C PRO A 82 10.63 52.38 -31.07
N PRO A 83 10.95 51.07 -30.94
CA PRO A 83 11.07 50.39 -29.65
C PRO A 83 12.16 50.98 -28.74
N ASP A 84 13.32 51.36 -29.30
CA ASP A 84 14.41 51.95 -28.51
C ASP A 84 14.04 53.36 -28.00
N GLN A 85 13.29 54.13 -28.77
CA GLN A 85 12.75 55.42 -28.33
C GLN A 85 11.68 55.25 -27.25
N ARG A 86 10.80 54.24 -27.34
CA ARG A 86 9.85 53.90 -26.26
C ARG A 86 10.57 53.54 -24.95
N LEU A 87 11.69 52.82 -25.01
CA LEU A 87 12.51 52.50 -23.83
C LEU A 87 13.16 53.75 -23.21
N LEU A 88 13.60 54.71 -24.02
CA LEU A 88 14.11 56.00 -23.53
C LEU A 88 12.99 56.84 -22.88
N ILE A 89 11.81 56.93 -23.50
CA ILE A 89 10.65 57.64 -22.95
C ILE A 89 10.23 57.03 -21.60
N LEU A 90 10.16 55.69 -21.50
CA LEU A 90 9.84 55.00 -20.25
C LEU A 90 10.89 55.25 -19.15
N ARG A 91 12.18 55.29 -19.49
CA ARG A 91 13.25 55.66 -18.53
C ARG A 91 13.11 57.11 -18.06
N GLY A 92 12.82 58.04 -18.96
CA GLY A 92 12.54 59.44 -18.64
C GLY A 92 11.37 59.56 -17.66
N LEU A 93 10.21 59.00 -18.01
CA LEU A 93 9.01 59.00 -17.17
C LEU A 93 9.29 58.43 -15.77
N LEU A 94 9.95 57.27 -15.68
CA LEU A 94 10.33 56.66 -14.39
C LEU A 94 11.27 57.54 -13.55
N SER A 95 12.12 58.35 -14.16
CA SER A 95 12.98 59.30 -13.44
C SER A 95 12.24 60.57 -12.96
N THR A 96 11.11 60.90 -13.58
CA THR A 96 10.28 62.07 -13.22
C THR A 96 9.10 61.77 -12.29
N CYS A 97 8.73 60.49 -12.14
CA CYS A 97 7.56 60.11 -11.35
C CYS A 97 7.77 60.22 -9.83
N CYS A 98 6.74 60.71 -9.12
CA CYS A 98 6.74 60.74 -7.66
C CYS A 98 6.38 59.35 -7.05
N MET A 99 6.69 59.14 -5.76
CA MET A 99 6.50 57.83 -5.11
C MET A 99 5.07 57.25 -5.22
N PRO A 100 3.98 58.02 -5.09
CA PRO A 100 2.62 57.52 -5.37
C PRO A 100 2.44 56.99 -6.80
N GLN A 101 3.01 57.66 -7.81
CA GLN A 101 2.94 57.24 -9.22
C GLN A 101 3.77 55.96 -9.46
N LEU A 102 4.96 55.86 -8.84
CA LEU A 102 5.79 54.64 -8.89
C LEU A 102 5.10 53.44 -8.21
N SER A 103 4.40 53.67 -7.09
CA SER A 103 3.59 52.65 -6.41
C SER A 103 2.42 52.16 -7.29
N PHE A 104 1.69 53.09 -7.92
CA PHE A 104 0.64 52.75 -8.89
C PHE A 104 1.20 51.94 -10.07
N LEU A 105 2.31 52.38 -10.67
CA LEU A 105 2.96 51.73 -11.80
C LEU A 105 3.47 50.32 -11.43
N TYR A 106 4.06 50.13 -10.24
CA TYR A 106 4.45 48.81 -9.75
C TYR A 106 3.26 47.86 -9.61
N ASN A 107 2.18 48.33 -8.98
CA ASN A 107 0.96 47.54 -8.79
C ASN A 107 0.26 47.21 -10.12
N ALA A 108 0.29 48.11 -11.12
CA ALA A 108 -0.26 47.87 -12.45
C ALA A 108 0.60 46.91 -13.31
N ILE A 109 1.93 46.95 -13.19
CA ILE A 109 2.84 46.06 -13.95
C ILE A 109 2.85 44.64 -13.38
N LYS A 110 2.72 44.48 -12.06
CA LYS A 110 2.80 43.18 -11.35
C LYS A 110 1.88 42.07 -11.92
N PRO A 111 0.58 42.30 -12.22
CA PRO A 111 -0.27 41.28 -12.87
C PRO A 111 0.08 41.06 -14.34
N LEU A 112 0.47 42.10 -15.08
CA LEU A 112 0.79 42.00 -16.51
C LEU A 112 2.04 41.14 -16.76
N VAL A 113 3.04 41.24 -15.89
CA VAL A 113 4.29 40.47 -15.94
C VAL A 113 4.14 39.06 -15.34
N ARG A 114 3.05 38.77 -14.63
CA ARG A 114 2.75 37.41 -14.18
C ARG A 114 2.37 36.54 -15.39
N ILE A 115 3.33 35.74 -15.83
CA ILE A 115 3.15 34.75 -16.90
C ILE A 115 2.72 33.42 -16.26
N ASP A 116 1.61 32.87 -16.73
CA ASP A 116 1.27 31.48 -16.47
C ASP A 116 1.90 30.59 -17.57
N PHE A 117 2.75 29.65 -17.17
CA PHE A 117 3.40 28.72 -18.10
C PHE A 117 2.41 27.70 -18.68
N MET A 118 1.29 27.42 -17.99
CA MET A 118 0.24 26.52 -18.46
C MET A 118 -0.37 26.97 -19.80
N ALA A 119 -0.39 28.29 -20.05
CA ALA A 119 -0.94 28.87 -21.27
C ALA A 119 0.05 28.89 -22.44
N ILE A 120 1.30 28.46 -22.22
CA ILE A 120 2.42 28.55 -23.18
C ILE A 120 2.99 27.16 -23.50
N LEU A 121 3.07 26.27 -22.52
CA LEU A 121 3.65 24.94 -22.69
C LEU A 121 2.61 23.92 -23.18
N PRO A 122 2.99 23.01 -24.11
CA PRO A 122 2.20 21.82 -24.43
C PRO A 122 1.84 21.01 -23.18
N HIS A 123 0.62 20.48 -23.14
CA HIS A 123 0.05 19.75 -21.99
C HIS A 123 0.94 18.60 -21.49
N GLU A 124 1.64 17.91 -22.38
CA GLU A 124 2.60 16.84 -22.06
C GLU A 124 3.80 17.33 -21.22
N ILE A 125 4.36 18.50 -21.56
CA ILE A 125 5.48 19.10 -20.80
C ILE A 125 4.96 19.53 -19.43
N THR A 126 3.75 20.08 -19.38
CA THR A 126 3.08 20.48 -18.16
C THR A 126 2.81 19.29 -17.23
N LEU A 127 2.22 18.19 -17.72
CA LEU A 127 2.06 16.94 -16.97
C LEU A 127 3.41 16.41 -16.46
N LYS A 128 4.47 16.51 -17.26
CA LYS A 128 5.82 16.10 -16.85
C LYS A 128 6.37 16.98 -15.72
N ILE A 129 6.18 18.30 -15.76
CA ILE A 129 6.50 19.22 -14.65
C ILE A 129 5.72 18.84 -13.39
N PHE A 130 4.41 18.61 -13.51
CA PHE A 130 3.56 18.24 -12.37
C PHE A 130 3.96 16.87 -11.78
N SER A 131 4.44 15.93 -12.59
CA SER A 131 4.96 14.63 -12.10
C SER A 131 6.26 14.69 -11.29
N TYR A 132 6.89 15.87 -11.15
CA TYR A 132 7.99 16.12 -10.22
C TYR A 132 7.55 16.82 -8.91
N LEU A 133 6.28 17.23 -8.79
CA LEU A 133 5.75 17.88 -7.60
C LEU A 133 5.31 16.86 -6.54
N ASP A 134 5.40 17.23 -5.27
CA ASP A 134 4.87 16.43 -4.18
C ASP A 134 3.33 16.60 -4.04
N ALA A 135 2.67 15.66 -3.37
CA ALA A 135 1.20 15.66 -3.22
C ALA A 135 0.64 16.91 -2.50
N LYS A 136 1.42 17.62 -1.67
CA LYS A 136 1.01 18.91 -1.09
C LYS A 136 1.10 20.02 -2.14
N SER A 137 2.19 20.08 -2.90
CA SER A 137 2.35 21.04 -4.00
C SER A 137 1.28 20.86 -5.08
N LEU A 138 0.93 19.63 -5.46
CA LEU A 138 -0.19 19.32 -6.36
C LEU A 138 -1.52 19.83 -5.80
N CYS A 139 -1.81 19.60 -4.50
CA CYS A 139 -3.00 20.13 -3.86
C CYS A 139 -3.05 21.67 -3.84
N THR A 140 -1.92 22.37 -3.70
CA THR A 140 -1.87 23.84 -3.80
C THR A 140 -1.93 24.34 -5.24
N ALA A 141 -1.38 23.60 -6.20
CA ALA A 141 -1.49 23.90 -7.63
C ALA A 141 -2.96 23.87 -8.07
N ALA A 142 -3.73 22.87 -7.63
CA ALA A 142 -5.17 22.76 -7.86
C ALA A 142 -6.02 23.92 -7.28
N GLN A 143 -5.44 24.80 -6.46
CA GLN A 143 -6.11 26.00 -5.90
C GLN A 143 -5.82 27.27 -6.71
N VAL A 144 -4.91 27.24 -7.69
CA VAL A 144 -4.48 28.45 -8.44
C VAL A 144 -5.52 28.87 -9.50
N SER A 145 -6.08 27.92 -10.24
CA SER A 145 -7.14 28.17 -11.24
C SER A 145 -7.83 26.86 -11.65
N HIS A 146 -8.91 26.96 -12.44
CA HIS A 146 -9.58 25.80 -13.04
C HIS A 146 -8.65 24.99 -13.96
N THR A 147 -7.87 25.64 -14.83
CA THR A 147 -6.94 24.96 -15.73
C THR A 147 -5.76 24.31 -14.99
N TRP A 148 -5.32 24.91 -13.88
CA TRP A 148 -4.36 24.27 -12.99
C TRP A 148 -4.95 23.04 -12.29
N LYS A 149 -6.22 23.10 -11.86
CA LYS A 149 -6.92 21.96 -11.26
C LYS A 149 -7.11 20.80 -12.23
N GLU A 150 -7.48 21.06 -13.48
CA GLU A 150 -7.63 20.03 -14.52
C GLU A 150 -6.37 19.18 -14.70
N VAL A 151 -5.18 19.81 -14.67
CA VAL A 151 -3.89 19.10 -14.82
C VAL A 151 -3.35 18.56 -13.48
N ALA A 152 -3.66 19.22 -12.36
CA ALA A 152 -3.30 18.74 -11.02
C ALA A 152 -4.08 17.48 -10.60
N ASP A 153 -5.26 17.26 -11.17
CA ASP A 153 -6.17 16.15 -10.83
C ASP A 153 -6.08 14.99 -11.86
N ASP A 154 -5.15 15.07 -12.82
CA ASP A 154 -4.92 14.07 -13.87
C ASP A 154 -4.56 12.66 -13.35
N GLU A 155 -5.17 11.64 -13.94
CA GLU A 155 -5.01 10.25 -13.47
C GLU A 155 -3.58 9.71 -13.64
N ALA A 156 -2.82 10.11 -14.66
CA ALA A 156 -1.47 9.61 -14.89
C ALA A 156 -0.45 10.23 -13.90
N VAL A 157 -0.68 11.47 -13.45
CA VAL A 157 0.08 12.07 -12.34
C VAL A 157 -0.17 11.29 -11.05
N TRP A 158 -1.44 11.07 -10.68
CA TRP A 158 -1.77 10.37 -9.43
C TRP A 158 -1.46 8.86 -9.47
N HIS A 159 -1.48 8.20 -10.64
CA HIS A 159 -1.01 6.82 -10.81
C HIS A 159 0.47 6.69 -10.46
N ARG A 160 1.33 7.55 -11.03
CA ARG A 160 2.78 7.56 -10.74
C ARG A 160 3.09 7.92 -9.29
N MET A 161 2.27 8.76 -8.67
CA MET A 161 2.40 9.10 -7.26
C MET A 161 1.96 7.96 -6.34
N CYS A 162 0.97 7.16 -6.78
CA CYS A 162 0.59 5.92 -6.13
C CYS A 162 1.70 4.86 -6.24
N GLU A 163 2.27 4.63 -7.44
CA GLU A 163 3.38 3.68 -7.66
C GLU A 163 4.65 4.01 -6.85
N GLN A 164 4.91 5.28 -6.56
CA GLN A 164 6.09 5.72 -5.79
C GLN A 164 5.92 5.65 -4.26
N HIS A 165 4.68 5.57 -3.76
CA HIS A 165 4.41 5.69 -2.32
C HIS A 165 3.61 4.54 -1.72
N ILE A 166 2.82 3.79 -2.47
CA ILE A 166 2.09 2.64 -1.93
C ILE A 166 3.08 1.50 -1.69
N ASP A 167 2.95 0.82 -0.54
CA ASP A 167 3.73 -0.36 -0.14
C ASP A 167 5.25 -0.14 0.00
N LYS A 168 5.73 1.08 -0.27
CA LYS A 168 7.15 1.41 -0.32
C LYS A 168 7.40 2.80 0.24
N LYS A 169 8.44 2.94 1.07
CA LYS A 169 8.90 4.26 1.51
C LYS A 169 9.73 4.89 0.40
N CYS A 170 9.22 5.99 -0.17
CA CYS A 170 9.91 6.70 -1.23
C CYS A 170 11.25 7.26 -0.72
N THR A 171 12.35 6.85 -1.35
CA THR A 171 13.73 7.18 -0.95
C THR A 171 14.04 8.68 -0.93
N LYS A 172 13.22 9.52 -1.59
CA LYS A 172 13.39 10.98 -1.64
C LYS A 172 12.77 11.73 -0.46
N CYS A 173 11.81 11.15 0.26
CA CYS A 173 11.09 11.85 1.34
C CYS A 173 10.77 10.99 2.57
N GLY A 174 10.98 9.66 2.51
CA GLY A 174 10.68 8.73 3.60
C GLY A 174 9.20 8.38 3.79
N TRP A 175 8.29 8.93 2.98
CA TRP A 175 6.85 8.62 3.07
C TRP A 175 6.53 7.33 2.31
N GLY A 176 5.80 6.43 2.98
CA GLY A 176 5.14 5.27 2.40
C GLY A 176 3.71 5.20 2.92
N LEU A 177 2.79 4.92 2.00
CA LEU A 177 1.37 4.73 2.21
C LEU A 177 1.09 3.22 2.32
N PRO A 178 0.20 2.78 3.25
CA PRO A 178 -0.14 1.37 3.32
C PRO A 178 -0.81 0.93 2.01
N LEU A 179 -0.75 -0.38 1.74
CA LEU A 179 -1.73 -0.97 0.83
C LEU A 179 -3.14 -0.70 1.37
N LEU A 180 -4.14 -0.95 0.53
CA LEU A 180 -5.51 -1.09 1.00
C LEU A 180 -6.13 -2.15 0.13
N ASN A 181 -6.39 -3.31 0.72
CA ASN A 181 -7.16 -4.36 0.06
C ASN A 181 -8.47 -3.78 -0.48
N VAL A 182 -8.69 -3.94 -1.79
CA VAL A 182 -9.94 -3.50 -2.43
C VAL A 182 -11.08 -4.24 -1.75
N LYS A 183 -11.99 -3.51 -1.07
CA LYS A 183 -13.27 -4.05 -0.59
C LYS A 183 -14.08 -4.54 -1.80
N LYS A 184 -13.80 -5.76 -2.26
CA LYS A 184 -14.59 -6.50 -3.22
C LYS A 184 -15.97 -6.66 -2.60
N LYS A 185 -16.94 -5.84 -3.05
CA LYS A 185 -18.35 -6.11 -2.81
C LYS A 185 -18.69 -7.39 -3.57
N VAL A 186 -18.43 -8.54 -2.95
CA VAL A 186 -18.92 -9.82 -3.42
C VAL A 186 -20.45 -9.67 -3.51
N PRO A 187 -21.06 -9.82 -4.70
CA PRO A 187 -22.51 -9.76 -4.80
C PRO A 187 -23.06 -10.93 -3.99
N MET A 188 -23.69 -10.62 -2.85
CA MET A 188 -24.24 -11.60 -1.92
C MET A 188 -25.37 -12.35 -2.62
N LYS A 189 -25.04 -13.47 -3.28
CA LYS A 189 -26.03 -14.39 -3.84
C LYS A 189 -26.97 -14.77 -2.70
N ARG A 190 -28.26 -14.48 -2.89
CA ARG A 190 -29.30 -14.82 -1.93
C ARG A 190 -29.21 -16.31 -1.59
N THR A 191 -29.42 -16.60 -0.31
CA THR A 191 -29.41 -17.96 0.25
C THR A 191 -30.26 -18.88 -0.61
N ILE A 192 -29.63 -19.93 -1.16
CA ILE A 192 -30.33 -21.11 -1.64
C ILE A 192 -30.28 -22.09 -0.48
N GLU A 193 -31.43 -22.65 -0.12
CA GLU A 193 -31.53 -23.58 0.99
C GLU A 193 -30.77 -24.89 0.67
N PRO A 194 -30.04 -25.47 1.63
CA PRO A 194 -29.36 -26.74 1.42
C PRO A 194 -30.38 -27.89 1.45
N SER A 195 -30.74 -28.41 0.27
CA SER A 195 -31.42 -29.71 0.17
C SER A 195 -30.47 -30.83 0.55
N ASP A 196 -30.81 -31.63 1.57
CA ASP A 196 -30.01 -32.76 2.03
C ASP A 196 -30.03 -33.94 1.02
N GLU A 197 -28.97 -34.10 0.23
CA GLU A 197 -28.64 -35.40 -0.38
C GLU A 197 -27.12 -35.53 -0.65
N PRO A 198 -26.47 -36.67 -0.31
CA PRO A 198 -25.02 -36.79 -0.36
C PRO A 198 -24.49 -37.12 -1.75
N LEU A 199 -23.98 -36.12 -2.47
CA LEU A 199 -23.25 -36.31 -3.74
C LEU A 199 -21.99 -37.18 -3.55
N ARG A 200 -22.12 -38.47 -3.86
CA ARG A 200 -21.01 -39.43 -3.95
C ARG A 200 -20.11 -39.06 -5.13
N ILE A 201 -18.95 -38.48 -4.87
CA ILE A 201 -17.84 -38.46 -5.84
C ILE A 201 -17.25 -39.87 -5.90
N ALA A 202 -17.78 -40.70 -6.80
CA ALA A 202 -17.28 -42.05 -7.03
C ALA A 202 -15.98 -42.03 -7.84
N CYS A 203 -15.05 -42.91 -7.49
CA CYS A 203 -13.82 -43.13 -8.25
C CYS A 203 -14.16 -43.72 -9.62
N GLY A 204 -13.52 -43.26 -10.69
CA GLY A 204 -13.76 -43.77 -12.04
C GLY A 204 -13.19 -45.17 -12.26
N SER A 205 -14.00 -46.07 -12.80
CA SER A 205 -13.60 -47.35 -13.40
C SER A 205 -14.41 -47.55 -14.69
N SER A 206 -13.74 -48.00 -15.74
CA SER A 206 -14.34 -48.22 -17.07
C SER A 206 -15.03 -49.57 -17.18
N MET A 207 -16.20 -49.62 -17.83
CA MET A 207 -16.44 -50.54 -18.97
C MET A 207 -17.77 -50.25 -19.71
N ASN A 208 -17.92 -50.86 -20.90
CA ASN A 208 -18.96 -50.58 -21.90
C ASN A 208 -20.33 -51.21 -21.56
N HIS A 209 -21.42 -50.72 -22.16
CA HIS A 209 -22.10 -51.40 -23.29
C HIS A 209 -23.25 -50.57 -23.92
N ASN A 210 -23.72 -51.00 -25.10
CA ASN A 210 -24.67 -50.28 -25.97
C ASN A 210 -26.15 -50.68 -25.75
N SER A 211 -27.06 -49.70 -25.83
CA SER A 211 -28.39 -49.78 -26.51
C SER A 211 -29.15 -48.46 -26.27
N SER A 212 -29.43 -47.55 -27.22
CA SER A 212 -30.17 -47.63 -28.50
C SER A 212 -31.70 -47.57 -28.39
N SER A 213 -32.33 -46.71 -29.21
CA SER A 213 -33.79 -46.53 -29.47
C SER A 213 -34.61 -45.72 -28.44
N SER A 214 -35.78 -45.11 -28.75
CA SER A 214 -36.20 -44.33 -29.96
C SER A 214 -37.62 -43.70 -29.81
N ILE A 215 -37.82 -42.50 -30.38
CA ILE A 215 -39.04 -42.05 -31.14
C ILE A 215 -40.42 -41.97 -30.42
N SER A 216 -40.96 -40.74 -30.30
CA SER A 216 -42.41 -40.36 -30.37
C SER A 216 -43.37 -40.84 -29.23
N GLU A 217 -44.61 -40.36 -29.03
CA GLU A 217 -45.34 -39.14 -29.46
C GLU A 217 -46.54 -38.82 -28.51
N ASN A 218 -47.20 -37.67 -28.72
CA ASN A 218 -48.65 -37.35 -28.59
C ASN A 218 -49.63 -38.41 -27.97
N SER A 219 -50.69 -38.12 -27.18
CA SER A 219 -51.40 -36.86 -26.84
C SER A 219 -52.61 -37.10 -25.88
N VAL A 220 -53.60 -36.17 -25.83
CA VAL A 220 -54.97 -36.23 -25.21
C VAL A 220 -55.06 -35.87 -23.70
N ARG A 221 -55.89 -34.97 -23.12
CA ARG A 221 -57.01 -34.00 -23.44
C ARG A 221 -58.27 -34.29 -22.59
N LEU A 222 -59.13 -33.26 -22.37
CA LEU A 222 -60.37 -33.17 -21.51
C LEU A 222 -60.08 -32.76 -20.05
N GLU A 223 -60.68 -31.73 -19.40
CA GLU A 223 -62.08 -31.24 -19.20
C GLU A 223 -62.79 -31.85 -17.95
N SER A 224 -63.65 -31.18 -17.15
CA SER A 224 -64.08 -29.75 -17.02
C SER A 224 -64.90 -29.50 -15.71
N GLY A 225 -65.27 -28.25 -15.37
CA GLY A 225 -66.33 -27.87 -14.38
C GLY A 225 -65.86 -26.98 -13.21
N LYS A 226 -66.30 -25.69 -13.08
CA LYS A 226 -67.54 -25.16 -12.42
C LYS A 226 -67.60 -25.44 -10.90
N LYS A 227 -67.93 -24.52 -9.98
CA LYS A 227 -68.51 -23.14 -9.94
C LYS A 227 -68.20 -22.55 -8.53
N MET A 228 -68.30 -21.27 -8.11
CA MET A 228 -68.63 -19.94 -8.67
C MET A 228 -67.74 -18.92 -7.86
N LYS A 229 -67.99 -17.68 -7.38
CA LYS A 229 -69.04 -16.61 -7.39
C LYS A 229 -68.35 -15.26 -7.05
N ALA A 230 -69.08 -14.15 -6.86
CA ALA A 230 -68.99 -13.00 -7.77
C ALA A 230 -69.19 -11.64 -7.03
N GLY A 231 -68.64 -10.54 -7.58
CA GLY A 231 -68.77 -9.14 -7.13
C GLY A 231 -67.45 -8.53 -6.62
N GLY A 232 -67.00 -7.34 -7.05
CA GLY A 232 -67.45 -6.52 -8.20
C GLY A 232 -67.09 -5.02 -8.06
N ASP A 233 -66.81 -4.24 -9.12
CA ASP A 233 -66.44 -4.62 -10.50
C ASP A 233 -65.22 -3.81 -11.02
N GLU A 234 -65.22 -2.61 -11.65
CA GLU A 234 -66.24 -1.75 -12.27
C GLU A 234 -65.52 -0.70 -13.21
N GLU A 235 -66.08 -0.43 -14.41
CA GLU A 235 -65.64 0.49 -15.52
C GLU A 235 -64.17 0.47 -16.09
N GLY A 236 -64.00 0.80 -17.39
CA GLY A 236 -62.64 1.05 -17.95
C GLY A 236 -62.37 0.95 -19.48
N ASP A 237 -63.31 0.47 -20.31
CA ASP A 237 -63.30 0.42 -21.80
C ASP A 237 -62.02 -0.04 -22.58
N ARG A 238 -62.17 -1.10 -23.39
CA ARG A 238 -61.32 -1.33 -24.58
C ARG A 238 -62.03 -2.17 -25.65
N SER A 239 -62.02 -1.67 -26.88
CA SER A 239 -62.65 -2.29 -28.06
C SER A 239 -61.89 -3.52 -28.59
N THR A 240 -62.55 -4.31 -29.45
CA THR A 240 -62.06 -5.60 -29.96
C THR A 240 -62.06 -5.68 -31.49
N LYS A 241 -61.37 -6.72 -32.00
CA LYS A 241 -61.21 -7.22 -33.39
C LYS A 241 -59.93 -6.73 -34.10
N GLN A 242 -58.98 -7.59 -34.46
CA GLN A 242 -58.99 -8.69 -35.48
C GLN A 242 -58.92 -8.05 -36.89
N VAL A 243 -57.93 -8.37 -37.75
CA VAL A 243 -57.91 -9.53 -38.67
C VAL A 243 -56.51 -9.67 -39.35
N ASP A 244 -56.05 -10.92 -39.54
CA ASP A 244 -55.07 -11.49 -40.51
C ASP A 244 -53.61 -10.98 -40.64
N CYS A 245 -52.85 -11.61 -41.55
CA CYS A 245 -51.40 -11.80 -41.51
C CYS A 245 -50.62 -11.24 -42.72
N GLU A 246 -49.30 -11.12 -42.51
CA GLU A 246 -48.13 -11.17 -43.42
C GLU A 246 -48.31 -11.60 -44.89
N PRO A 247 -47.45 -11.11 -45.84
CA PRO A 247 -45.98 -11.18 -45.68
C PRO A 247 -45.08 -10.02 -46.19
N VAL A 248 -43.92 -9.91 -45.51
CA VAL A 248 -42.56 -9.58 -45.99
C VAL A 248 -42.35 -8.37 -46.94
N GLN A 249 -41.63 -7.36 -46.42
CA GLN A 249 -40.48 -6.76 -47.11
C GLN A 249 -39.50 -6.10 -46.12
N GLU A 250 -38.22 -6.00 -46.51
CA GLU A 250 -37.08 -5.77 -45.61
C GLU A 250 -36.87 -4.29 -45.23
N LYS A 251 -36.43 -4.04 -43.98
CA LYS A 251 -35.39 -3.03 -43.61
C LYS A 251 -35.00 -3.07 -42.13
N ASP A 252 -33.82 -3.62 -41.86
CA ASP A 252 -32.84 -3.25 -40.84
C ASP A 252 -33.35 -2.54 -39.56
N GLU A 253 -33.75 -3.33 -38.55
CA GLU A 253 -33.76 -2.83 -37.18
C GLU A 253 -32.32 -2.64 -36.68
N VAL A 254 -31.95 -1.40 -36.33
CA VAL A 254 -30.63 -1.10 -35.77
C VAL A 254 -30.49 -1.75 -34.40
N MET A 255 -29.62 -2.75 -34.31
CA MET A 255 -29.24 -3.37 -33.04
C MET A 255 -28.76 -2.31 -32.04
N VAL A 256 -29.58 -2.01 -31.03
CA VAL A 256 -29.12 -1.29 -29.83
C VAL A 256 -28.24 -2.27 -29.06
N THR A 257 -26.95 -2.30 -29.40
CA THR A 257 -25.94 -3.05 -28.67
C THR A 257 -25.96 -2.59 -27.21
N ALA A 258 -26.35 -3.49 -26.30
CA ALA A 258 -26.39 -3.21 -24.87
C ALA A 258 -24.96 -2.87 -24.41
N ALA A 259 -24.71 -1.57 -24.19
CA ALA A 259 -23.39 -1.09 -23.82
C ALA A 259 -22.95 -1.75 -22.51
N GLU A 260 -21.77 -2.38 -22.53
CA GLU A 260 -21.19 -2.98 -21.33
C GLU A 260 -21.14 -1.94 -20.20
N PRO A 261 -21.45 -2.32 -18.94
CA PRO A 261 -21.49 -1.36 -17.84
C PRO A 261 -20.09 -0.80 -17.62
N ILE A 262 -19.87 0.45 -18.05
CA ILE A 262 -18.58 1.14 -17.96
C ILE A 262 -18.10 1.09 -16.51
N ILE A 263 -17.11 0.23 -16.24
CA ILE A 263 -16.52 0.07 -14.91
C ILE A 263 -15.68 1.32 -14.63
N ARG A 264 -16.35 2.37 -14.12
CA ARG A 264 -15.71 3.59 -13.63
C ARG A 264 -14.77 3.21 -12.50
N ARG A 265 -13.48 3.15 -12.81
CA ARG A 265 -12.40 2.95 -11.84
C ARG A 265 -12.43 4.14 -10.87
N ARG A 266 -12.03 3.91 -9.61
CA ARG A 266 -11.88 5.01 -8.65
C ARG A 266 -10.73 5.92 -9.10
N PRO A 267 -10.91 7.25 -9.19
CA PRO A 267 -9.83 8.16 -9.53
C PRO A 267 -8.65 8.02 -8.57
N TRP A 268 -7.43 7.90 -9.09
CA TRP A 268 -6.23 7.66 -8.28
C TRP A 268 -6.00 8.69 -7.17
N LYS A 269 -6.41 9.94 -7.39
CA LYS A 269 -6.40 11.01 -6.39
C LYS A 269 -7.24 10.67 -5.14
N GLU A 270 -8.41 10.04 -5.31
CA GLU A 270 -9.25 9.63 -4.19
C GLU A 270 -8.56 8.54 -3.39
N VAL A 271 -8.05 7.49 -4.06
CA VAL A 271 -7.40 6.34 -3.40
C VAL A 271 -6.09 6.75 -2.69
N TYR A 272 -5.34 7.70 -3.26
CA TYR A 272 -4.20 8.33 -2.57
C TYR A 272 -4.68 9.07 -1.31
N SER A 273 -5.79 9.80 -1.39
CA SER A 273 -6.35 10.54 -0.25
C SER A 273 -6.91 9.63 0.86
N GLU A 274 -7.52 8.49 0.52
CA GLU A 274 -7.95 7.46 1.47
C GLU A 274 -6.73 6.92 2.24
N ARG A 275 -5.69 6.47 1.51
CA ARG A 275 -4.44 5.97 2.12
C ARG A 275 -3.71 7.00 2.97
N LEU A 276 -3.66 8.26 2.53
CA LEU A 276 -3.01 9.35 3.26
C LEU A 276 -3.77 9.70 4.56
N ARG A 277 -5.10 9.51 4.61
CA ARG A 277 -5.86 9.63 5.87
C ARG A 277 -5.50 8.50 6.83
N VAL A 278 -5.52 7.25 6.37
CA VAL A 278 -5.11 6.08 7.16
C VAL A 278 -3.69 6.27 7.70
N GLU A 279 -2.72 6.64 6.86
CA GLU A 279 -1.34 6.87 7.29
C GLU A 279 -1.20 8.02 8.32
N ARG A 280 -2.01 9.08 8.19
CA ARG A 280 -2.09 10.16 9.19
C ARG A 280 -2.78 9.72 10.49
N ASN A 281 -3.76 8.82 10.42
CA ASN A 281 -4.37 8.23 11.61
C ASN A 281 -3.31 7.43 12.38
N TRP A 282 -2.59 6.55 11.69
CA TRP A 282 -1.44 5.81 12.23
C TRP A 282 -0.40 6.74 12.87
N ARG A 283 0.14 7.74 12.15
CA ARG A 283 1.19 8.66 12.67
C ARG A 283 0.76 9.53 13.86
N ASN A 284 -0.53 9.81 14.01
CA ASN A 284 -1.08 10.63 15.10
C ASN A 284 -1.74 9.77 16.20
N ASN A 285 -1.52 8.46 16.18
CA ASN A 285 -2.17 7.44 17.00
C ASN A 285 -3.71 7.61 17.16
N ARG A 286 -4.41 7.89 16.05
CA ARG A 286 -5.89 8.00 16.02
C ARG A 286 -6.50 6.69 15.57
N TYR A 287 -7.15 5.99 16.50
CA TYR A 287 -7.84 4.74 16.24
C TYR A 287 -9.24 4.73 16.87
N GLN A 288 -10.10 3.83 16.40
CA GLN A 288 -11.28 3.36 17.14
C GLN A 288 -10.95 2.01 17.75
N SER A 289 -11.06 1.87 19.07
CA SER A 289 -10.92 0.60 19.77
C SER A 289 -12.26 -0.12 19.88
N ARG A 290 -12.27 -1.43 19.58
CA ARG A 290 -13.40 -2.34 19.87
C ARG A 290 -12.87 -3.54 20.66
N VAL A 291 -13.73 -4.16 21.46
CA VAL A 291 -13.40 -5.36 22.25
C VAL A 291 -14.36 -6.48 21.88
N LEU A 292 -13.82 -7.68 21.67
CA LEU A 292 -14.56 -8.93 21.57
C LEU A 292 -14.36 -9.68 22.90
N ASN A 293 -15.44 -9.81 23.67
CA ASN A 293 -15.45 -10.52 24.95
C ASN A 293 -16.24 -11.82 24.79
N GLY A 294 -15.79 -12.91 25.41
CA GLY A 294 -16.61 -14.12 25.54
C GLY A 294 -15.86 -15.45 25.69
N HIS A 295 -14.57 -15.51 25.32
CA HIS A 295 -13.71 -16.61 25.79
C HIS A 295 -13.67 -16.60 27.33
N THR A 296 -13.64 -17.78 27.94
CA THR A 296 -13.67 -17.92 29.41
C THR A 296 -12.29 -17.96 30.05
N ASP A 297 -11.25 -17.87 29.22
CA ASP A 297 -9.86 -18.17 29.54
C ASP A 297 -8.96 -17.55 28.44
N GLY A 298 -7.66 -17.42 28.69
CA GLY A 298 -6.73 -16.67 27.86
C GLY A 298 -6.79 -17.00 26.37
N VAL A 299 -6.84 -15.99 25.51
CA VAL A 299 -6.81 -16.20 24.05
C VAL A 299 -5.36 -16.36 23.62
N MET A 300 -5.00 -17.49 23.03
CA MET A 300 -3.61 -17.87 22.74
C MET A 300 -3.19 -17.65 21.28
N CYS A 301 -4.16 -17.54 20.35
CA CYS A 301 -3.86 -17.27 18.95
C CYS A 301 -5.01 -16.54 18.24
N VAL A 302 -4.64 -15.69 17.27
CA VAL A 302 -5.56 -14.88 16.48
C VAL A 302 -5.16 -14.96 15.01
N GLN A 303 -6.15 -15.10 14.13
CA GLN A 303 -6.00 -14.77 12.72
C GLN A 303 -7.28 -14.07 12.25
N PHE A 304 -7.15 -13.22 11.24
CA PHE A 304 -8.29 -12.56 10.61
C PHE A 304 -8.17 -12.67 9.08
N CYS A 305 -9.25 -12.33 8.40
CA CYS A 305 -9.28 -12.12 6.96
C CYS A 305 -10.11 -10.87 6.66
N ASP A 306 -9.45 -9.78 6.23
CA ASP A 306 -10.12 -8.55 5.78
C ASP A 306 -11.06 -8.84 4.59
N GLY A 307 -10.68 -9.76 3.70
CA GLY A 307 -11.45 -10.09 2.50
C GLY A 307 -12.82 -10.74 2.78
N SER A 308 -13.00 -11.35 3.96
CA SER A 308 -14.27 -11.94 4.41
C SER A 308 -14.86 -11.27 5.67
N ASN A 309 -14.22 -10.22 6.20
CA ASN A 309 -14.60 -9.55 7.46
C ASN A 309 -14.70 -10.52 8.66
N ILE A 310 -13.76 -11.47 8.81
CA ILE A 310 -13.80 -12.48 9.90
C ILE A 310 -12.55 -12.43 10.78
N VAL A 311 -12.72 -12.58 12.10
CA VAL A 311 -11.65 -12.96 13.06
C VAL A 311 -11.88 -14.38 13.54
N MET A 312 -10.80 -15.14 13.74
CA MET A 312 -10.80 -16.45 14.37
C MET A 312 -9.80 -16.46 15.53
N THR A 313 -10.25 -16.92 16.70
CA THR A 313 -9.53 -16.82 17.97
C THR A 313 -9.49 -18.19 18.65
N GLY A 314 -8.29 -18.69 18.97
CA GLY A 314 -8.10 -19.92 19.73
C GLY A 314 -7.70 -19.60 21.17
N SER A 315 -8.29 -20.30 22.14
CA SER A 315 -8.13 -20.01 23.58
C SER A 315 -7.69 -21.22 24.38
N TYR A 316 -7.23 -20.94 25.60
CA TYR A 316 -7.02 -21.94 26.64
C TYR A 316 -8.31 -22.66 27.04
N ASP A 317 -9.50 -22.06 26.77
CA ASP A 317 -10.83 -22.64 27.00
C ASP A 317 -11.16 -23.90 26.15
N LYS A 318 -10.21 -24.36 25.32
CA LYS A 318 -10.29 -25.49 24.36
C LYS A 318 -11.17 -25.21 23.14
N THR A 319 -11.73 -24.01 23.00
CA THR A 319 -12.58 -23.62 21.88
C THR A 319 -11.83 -22.76 20.87
N VAL A 320 -12.34 -22.75 19.64
CA VAL A 320 -11.98 -21.74 18.64
C VAL A 320 -13.23 -20.98 18.24
N ARG A 321 -13.21 -19.66 18.35
CA ARG A 321 -14.36 -18.80 18.05
C ARG A 321 -14.15 -18.04 16.77
N ILE A 322 -15.26 -17.78 16.07
CA ILE A 322 -15.32 -17.11 14.78
C ILE A 322 -16.21 -15.89 14.96
N TRP A 323 -15.70 -14.70 14.63
CA TRP A 323 -16.34 -13.42 14.89
C TRP A 323 -16.47 -12.60 13.61
N ASN A 324 -17.49 -11.76 13.52
CA ASN A 324 -17.64 -10.76 12.46
C ASN A 324 -16.85 -9.49 12.81
N LEU A 325 -15.94 -9.04 11.94
CA LEU A 325 -15.17 -7.80 12.13
C LEU A 325 -16.05 -6.55 12.17
N GLU A 326 -17.11 -6.48 11.35
CA GLU A 326 -17.91 -5.26 11.20
C GLU A 326 -18.96 -5.11 12.31
N THR A 327 -19.62 -6.19 12.74
CA THR A 327 -20.63 -6.17 13.83
C THR A 327 -20.08 -6.56 15.20
N CYS A 328 -18.88 -7.15 15.28
CA CYS A 328 -18.27 -7.67 16.51
C CYS A 328 -19.05 -8.84 17.18
N GLU A 329 -19.97 -9.46 16.46
CA GLU A 329 -20.78 -10.59 16.93
C GLU A 329 -20.04 -11.94 16.78
N LEU A 330 -20.34 -12.87 17.69
CA LEU A 330 -19.90 -14.27 17.62
C LEU A 330 -20.71 -15.03 16.56
N ILE A 331 -20.05 -15.45 15.48
CA ILE A 331 -20.66 -16.24 14.40
C ILE A 331 -20.80 -17.71 14.82
N ARG A 332 -19.73 -18.30 15.36
CA ARG A 332 -19.65 -19.73 15.73
C ARG A 332 -18.58 -19.99 16.79
N THR A 333 -18.80 -21.03 17.60
CA THR A 333 -17.80 -21.65 18.47
C THR A 333 -17.55 -23.08 17.99
N LEU A 334 -16.28 -23.44 17.79
CA LEU A 334 -15.83 -24.78 17.44
C LEU A 334 -15.36 -25.48 18.72
N THR A 335 -15.87 -26.69 18.96
CA THR A 335 -15.55 -27.54 20.11
C THR A 335 -15.16 -28.94 19.63
N GLY A 336 -14.21 -29.58 20.32
CA GLY A 336 -13.74 -30.93 19.95
C GLY A 336 -12.22 -31.16 20.08
N HIS A 337 -11.44 -30.13 20.44
CA HIS A 337 -10.13 -30.33 21.07
C HIS A 337 -10.31 -30.65 22.55
N THR A 338 -9.40 -31.42 23.14
CA THR A 338 -9.45 -31.79 24.56
C THR A 338 -8.60 -30.87 25.44
N ARG A 339 -7.60 -30.20 24.85
CA ARG A 339 -6.73 -29.21 25.51
C ARG A 339 -6.69 -27.88 24.73
N CYS A 340 -6.10 -26.87 25.35
CA CYS A 340 -5.97 -25.51 24.83
C CYS A 340 -5.44 -25.44 23.38
N VAL A 341 -5.96 -24.49 22.60
CA VAL A 341 -5.60 -24.30 21.18
C VAL A 341 -4.58 -23.17 21.05
N ARG A 342 -3.33 -23.51 20.73
CA ARG A 342 -2.20 -22.55 20.64
C ARG A 342 -1.89 -22.16 19.20
N ALA A 343 -2.18 -22.99 18.22
CA ALA A 343 -1.93 -22.71 16.80
C ALA A 343 -3.24 -22.66 15.99
N LEU A 344 -3.31 -21.73 15.04
CA LEU A 344 -4.48 -21.50 14.19
C LEU A 344 -4.02 -20.98 12.83
N GLN A 345 -4.49 -21.61 11.74
CA GLN A 345 -4.21 -21.20 10.37
C GLN A 345 -5.44 -21.39 9.47
N PHE A 346 -5.92 -20.29 8.90
CA PHE A 346 -7.02 -20.22 7.95
C PHE A 346 -6.54 -20.36 6.50
N ASP A 347 -7.34 -21.08 5.72
CA ASP A 347 -7.42 -21.19 4.27
C ASP A 347 -8.84 -20.74 3.88
N GLU A 348 -9.08 -20.21 2.67
CA GLU A 348 -10.34 -19.49 2.34
C GLU A 348 -11.61 -20.29 2.66
N ALA A 349 -11.55 -21.62 2.55
CA ALA A 349 -12.63 -22.55 2.85
C ALA A 349 -12.42 -23.42 4.11
N LYS A 350 -11.24 -23.41 4.74
CA LYS A 350 -10.87 -24.37 5.80
C LYS A 350 -10.10 -23.71 6.93
N LEU A 351 -10.34 -24.15 8.15
CA LEU A 351 -9.58 -23.70 9.32
C LEU A 351 -8.78 -24.87 9.88
N VAL A 352 -7.46 -24.72 10.00
CA VAL A 352 -6.57 -25.70 10.64
C VAL A 352 -6.23 -25.20 12.04
N THR A 353 -6.39 -26.06 13.05
CA THR A 353 -6.11 -25.74 14.45
C THR A 353 -5.13 -26.76 15.02
N GLY A 354 -4.22 -26.28 15.88
CA GLY A 354 -3.25 -27.10 16.59
C GLY A 354 -3.38 -26.87 18.09
N SER A 355 -3.50 -27.97 18.83
CA SER A 355 -3.76 -27.98 20.27
C SER A 355 -2.61 -28.63 21.03
N MET A 356 -2.57 -28.35 22.33
CA MET A 356 -1.75 -29.08 23.30
C MET A 356 -2.28 -30.51 23.56
N ASP A 357 -3.33 -30.96 22.85
CA ASP A 357 -3.83 -32.35 22.82
C ASP A 357 -3.10 -33.26 21.81
N HIS A 358 -1.97 -32.80 21.25
CA HIS A 358 -1.14 -33.52 20.27
C HIS A 358 -1.79 -33.67 18.88
N THR A 359 -3.03 -33.19 18.69
CA THR A 359 -3.76 -33.33 17.43
C THR A 359 -3.86 -32.03 16.64
N LEU A 360 -3.83 -32.16 15.31
CA LEU A 360 -4.25 -31.12 14.38
C LEU A 360 -5.68 -31.40 13.97
N LYS A 361 -6.55 -30.38 13.90
CA LYS A 361 -7.92 -30.55 13.40
C LYS A 361 -8.18 -29.59 12.24
N ILE A 362 -8.76 -30.11 11.17
CA ILE A 362 -9.16 -29.35 9.98
C ILE A 362 -10.68 -29.23 10.01
N TRP A 363 -11.18 -28.00 10.04
CA TRP A 363 -12.59 -27.66 10.17
C TRP A 363 -13.10 -26.97 8.91
N ASN A 364 -14.39 -27.16 8.61
CA ASN A 364 -15.12 -26.26 7.73
C ASN A 364 -15.66 -25.11 8.59
N TRP A 365 -15.15 -23.90 8.38
CA TRP A 365 -15.53 -22.72 9.18
C TRP A 365 -16.98 -22.26 8.96
N GLN A 366 -17.58 -22.63 7.81
CA GLN A 366 -18.97 -22.31 7.46
C GLN A 366 -19.96 -23.26 8.15
N SER A 367 -19.68 -24.56 8.17
CA SER A 367 -20.56 -25.56 8.79
C SER A 367 -20.23 -25.88 10.26
N GLY A 368 -19.07 -25.44 10.75
CA GLY A 368 -18.57 -25.75 12.10
C GLY A 368 -18.10 -27.20 12.28
N LYS A 369 -18.20 -28.06 11.27
CA LYS A 369 -17.87 -29.48 11.37
C LYS A 369 -16.36 -29.71 11.23
N CYS A 370 -15.80 -30.55 12.11
CA CYS A 370 -14.46 -31.10 11.93
C CYS A 370 -14.48 -32.07 10.72
N ILE A 371 -13.56 -31.87 9.79
CA ILE A 371 -13.41 -32.65 8.54
C ILE A 371 -12.43 -33.81 8.78
N ARG A 372 -11.30 -33.53 9.44
CA ARG A 372 -10.24 -34.50 9.77
C ARG A 372 -9.52 -34.11 11.06
N THR A 373 -9.14 -35.10 11.84
CA THR A 373 -8.04 -34.99 12.82
C THR A 373 -6.78 -35.60 12.17
N LEU A 374 -5.61 -34.98 12.37
CA LEU A 374 -4.31 -35.55 12.05
C LEU A 374 -3.55 -35.78 13.35
N GLU A 375 -2.92 -36.94 13.46
CA GLU A 375 -2.20 -37.41 14.65
C GLU A 375 -0.78 -37.83 14.24
N GLY A 376 0.18 -37.69 15.15
CA GLY A 376 1.58 -38.09 14.89
C GLY A 376 2.64 -37.27 15.61
N HIS A 377 2.33 -36.05 16.07
CA HIS A 377 3.15 -35.39 17.08
C HIS A 377 3.05 -36.14 18.41
N THR A 378 4.14 -36.16 19.18
CA THR A 378 4.17 -36.65 20.56
C THR A 378 4.09 -35.50 21.56
N GLY A 379 4.37 -34.27 21.12
CA GLY A 379 4.27 -33.04 21.89
C GLY A 379 2.99 -32.26 21.59
N GLY A 380 2.73 -31.19 22.34
CA GLY A 380 1.66 -30.24 22.02
C GLY A 380 2.03 -29.43 20.76
N ILE A 381 1.06 -29.03 19.95
CA ILE A 381 1.33 -28.19 18.77
C ILE A 381 1.31 -26.72 19.17
N LEU A 382 2.43 -26.02 18.92
CA LEU A 382 2.63 -24.61 19.25
C LEU A 382 2.41 -23.69 18.05
N SER A 383 2.79 -24.13 16.84
CA SER A 383 2.69 -23.30 15.63
C SER A 383 2.24 -24.08 14.40
N LEU A 384 1.61 -23.36 13.48
CA LEU A 384 1.15 -23.85 12.19
C LEU A 384 1.41 -22.81 11.10
N GLN A 385 1.84 -23.28 9.93
CA GLN A 385 1.74 -22.53 8.69
C GLN A 385 1.25 -23.46 7.58
N PHE A 386 0.26 -23.02 6.83
CA PHE A 386 -0.26 -23.68 5.63
C PHE A 386 0.15 -22.88 4.40
N ASN A 387 0.41 -23.59 3.29
CA ASN A 387 0.81 -23.01 2.02
C ASN A 387 0.24 -23.84 0.85
N SER A 388 -1.09 -23.98 0.84
CA SER A 388 -1.95 -24.67 -0.17
C SER A 388 -1.71 -26.17 -0.40
N ARG A 389 -0.45 -26.61 -0.51
CA ARG A 389 -0.01 -27.99 -0.71
C ARG A 389 0.57 -28.61 0.56
N LEU A 390 1.35 -27.82 1.31
CA LEU A 390 2.07 -28.23 2.51
C LEU A 390 1.48 -27.53 3.75
N LEU A 391 1.39 -28.28 4.84
CA LEU A 391 1.24 -27.76 6.21
C LEU A 391 2.53 -28.08 6.96
N ALA A 392 3.10 -27.10 7.65
CA ALA A 392 4.18 -27.30 8.61
C ALA A 392 3.66 -27.02 10.03
N SER A 393 4.01 -27.89 10.98
CA SER A 393 3.60 -27.81 12.38
C SER A 393 4.80 -27.91 13.33
N GLY A 394 4.98 -26.92 14.19
CA GLY A 394 5.99 -26.90 15.25
C GLY A 394 5.40 -27.34 16.59
N SER A 395 6.17 -28.10 17.37
CA SER A 395 5.68 -28.78 18.57
C SER A 395 6.65 -28.72 19.76
N THR A 396 6.14 -29.04 20.95
CA THR A 396 6.95 -29.32 22.15
C THR A 396 7.77 -30.61 22.06
N ASP A 397 7.62 -31.43 21.01
CA ASP A 397 8.45 -32.64 20.79
C ASP A 397 9.77 -32.37 20.06
N HIS A 398 10.22 -31.10 20.04
CA HIS A 398 11.45 -30.63 19.40
C HIS A 398 11.50 -30.84 17.87
N SER A 399 10.42 -31.36 17.28
CA SER A 399 10.32 -31.66 15.85
C SER A 399 9.40 -30.68 15.13
N ILE A 400 9.65 -30.54 13.83
CA ILE A 400 8.76 -29.87 12.90
C ILE A 400 8.22 -30.93 11.95
N ARG A 401 6.90 -31.17 11.96
CA ARG A 401 6.29 -32.09 10.99
C ARG A 401 5.78 -31.33 9.78
N ILE A 402 5.99 -31.92 8.61
CA ILE A 402 5.54 -31.40 7.33
C ILE A 402 4.60 -32.42 6.70
N TRP A 403 3.38 -31.98 6.42
CA TRP A 403 2.28 -32.79 5.94
C TRP A 403 1.99 -32.40 4.49
N ASN A 404 2.15 -33.35 3.58
CA ASN A 404 1.95 -33.15 2.15
C ASN A 404 0.59 -33.71 1.72
N PHE A 405 -0.45 -32.85 1.71
CA PHE A 405 -1.80 -33.28 1.37
C PHE A 405 -1.95 -33.81 -0.07
N SER A 406 -1.00 -33.49 -0.96
CA SER A 406 -1.01 -33.99 -2.35
C SER A 406 -0.47 -35.42 -2.51
N ALA A 407 0.39 -35.88 -1.58
CA ALA A 407 0.97 -37.24 -1.62
C ALA A 407 0.47 -38.15 -0.48
N GLY A 408 -0.12 -37.58 0.58
CA GLY A 408 -0.45 -38.30 1.82
C GLY A 408 0.75 -38.53 2.75
N GLU A 409 1.94 -38.13 2.33
CA GLU A 409 3.19 -38.24 3.10
C GLU A 409 3.23 -37.25 4.27
N CYS A 410 3.85 -37.68 5.38
CA CYS A 410 4.38 -36.78 6.40
C CYS A 410 5.84 -37.11 6.70
N TYR A 411 6.64 -36.10 7.03
CA TYR A 411 8.01 -36.28 7.52
C TYR A 411 8.35 -35.26 8.60
N SER A 412 9.31 -35.59 9.46
CA SER A 412 9.81 -34.73 10.53
C SER A 412 11.18 -34.15 10.17
N LEU A 413 11.34 -32.84 10.37
CA LEU A 413 12.65 -32.20 10.52
C LEU A 413 13.01 -32.22 12.01
N THR A 414 14.24 -32.60 12.33
CA THR A 414 14.77 -32.69 13.71
C THR A 414 16.12 -31.98 13.79
N GLY A 415 16.42 -31.39 14.95
CA GLY A 415 17.69 -30.71 15.19
C GLY A 415 17.65 -29.54 16.16
N HIS A 416 16.46 -28.97 16.42
CA HIS A 416 16.23 -28.13 17.61
C HIS A 416 16.37 -28.98 18.88
N THR A 417 16.81 -28.35 19.97
CA THR A 417 16.96 -29.04 21.28
C THR A 417 15.79 -28.78 22.23
N GLU A 418 15.02 -27.71 22.02
CA GLU A 418 13.88 -27.30 22.85
C GLU A 418 12.61 -27.13 21.99
N TRP A 419 11.51 -26.65 22.59
CA TRP A 419 10.22 -26.54 21.92
C TRP A 419 10.26 -25.62 20.70
N VAL A 420 9.49 -25.92 19.65
CA VAL A 420 9.45 -25.11 18.41
C VAL A 420 8.23 -24.19 18.39
N ASN A 421 8.40 -23.01 18.96
CA ASN A 421 7.36 -22.00 19.15
C ASN A 421 6.77 -21.45 17.84
N SER A 422 7.56 -21.36 16.78
CA SER A 422 7.12 -20.77 15.52
C SER A 422 7.71 -21.46 14.30
N VAL A 423 6.91 -21.54 13.24
CA VAL A 423 7.24 -22.18 11.96
C VAL A 423 6.58 -21.37 10.84
N ARG A 424 7.34 -20.95 9.82
CA ARG A 424 6.85 -20.18 8.65
C ARG A 424 7.58 -20.61 7.37
N PHE A 425 6.87 -20.73 6.26
CA PHE A 425 7.50 -20.93 4.94
C PHE A 425 8.16 -19.64 4.44
N CYS A 426 9.27 -19.79 3.72
CA CYS A 426 9.99 -18.74 3.02
C CYS A 426 10.26 -19.16 1.56
N GLN A 427 10.55 -18.19 0.69
CA GLN A 427 11.01 -18.31 -0.71
C GLN A 427 10.52 -19.54 -1.51
N ASP A 428 9.55 -19.28 -2.40
CA ASP A 428 8.98 -20.23 -3.37
C ASP A 428 8.60 -21.59 -2.80
N ASP A 429 8.20 -21.57 -1.54
CA ASP A 429 7.63 -22.68 -0.79
C ASP A 429 8.63 -23.85 -0.66
N THR A 430 9.92 -23.54 -0.85
CA THR A 430 11.06 -24.47 -0.77
C THR A 430 11.81 -24.39 0.54
N MET A 431 11.72 -23.27 1.26
CA MET A 431 12.41 -23.05 2.52
C MET A 431 11.42 -22.90 3.69
N LEU A 432 11.90 -23.19 4.89
CA LEU A 432 11.15 -23.06 6.13
C LEU A 432 12.03 -22.38 7.19
N ILE A 433 11.46 -21.43 7.92
CA ILE A 433 12.07 -20.84 9.11
C ILE A 433 11.36 -21.40 10.34
N SER A 434 12.14 -21.72 11.38
CA SER A 434 11.63 -22.04 12.70
C SER A 434 12.31 -21.22 13.79
N ALA A 435 11.57 -20.96 14.87
CA ALA A 435 12.06 -20.36 16.11
C ALA A 435 11.78 -21.30 17.28
N SER A 436 12.70 -21.36 18.23
CA SER A 436 12.65 -22.29 19.36
C SER A 436 13.04 -21.63 20.69
N ASP A 437 12.64 -22.28 21.78
CA ASP A 437 13.15 -22.01 23.12
C ASP A 437 14.67 -22.24 23.25
N ASP A 438 15.33 -22.92 22.30
CA ASP A 438 16.78 -23.14 22.28
C ASP A 438 17.61 -21.87 21.96
N SER A 439 16.98 -20.69 21.98
CA SER A 439 17.49 -19.37 21.57
C SER A 439 17.87 -19.24 20.09
N THR A 440 17.78 -20.31 19.29
CA THR A 440 18.13 -20.29 17.86
C THR A 440 16.92 -20.07 16.97
N ILE A 441 17.18 -19.40 15.84
CA ILE A 441 16.31 -19.44 14.66
C ILE A 441 17.00 -20.34 13.64
N ARG A 442 16.25 -21.14 12.87
CA ARG A 442 16.82 -22.05 11.88
C ARG A 442 16.14 -21.93 10.54
N LEU A 443 16.94 -21.94 9.48
CA LEU A 443 16.51 -22.07 8.09
C LEU A 443 16.67 -23.53 7.66
N TRP A 444 15.65 -24.08 7.00
CA TRP A 444 15.63 -25.44 6.48
C TRP A 444 15.28 -25.44 4.98
N ASP A 445 15.87 -26.35 4.22
CA ASP A 445 15.41 -26.66 2.86
C ASP A 445 14.55 -27.93 2.88
N LEU A 446 13.38 -27.85 2.24
CA LEU A 446 12.39 -28.92 2.20
C LEU A 446 12.74 -30.03 1.20
N LYS A 447 13.68 -29.78 0.27
CA LYS A 447 14.16 -30.77 -0.71
C LYS A 447 15.21 -31.70 -0.11
N THR A 448 16.26 -31.14 0.50
CA THR A 448 17.31 -31.90 1.20
C THR A 448 16.88 -32.35 2.59
N LYS A 449 15.87 -31.72 3.19
CA LYS A 449 15.40 -31.93 4.58
C LYS A 449 16.47 -31.59 5.63
N GLY A 450 17.48 -30.80 5.26
CA GLY A 450 18.55 -30.32 6.13
C GLY A 450 18.29 -28.92 6.67
N CYS A 451 18.94 -28.59 7.79
CA CYS A 451 19.10 -27.21 8.23
C CYS A 451 20.24 -26.56 7.41
N LEU A 452 19.95 -25.39 6.82
CA LEU A 452 20.90 -24.61 6.03
C LEU A 452 21.71 -23.65 6.91
N CYS A 453 21.01 -22.88 7.74
CA CYS A 453 21.57 -21.80 8.56
C CYS A 453 20.98 -21.83 9.97
N VAL A 454 21.80 -21.52 10.97
CA VAL A 454 21.38 -21.30 12.37
C VAL A 454 21.75 -19.87 12.73
N TYR A 455 20.76 -19.05 13.10
CA TYR A 455 20.96 -17.66 13.52
C TYR A 455 21.06 -17.63 15.04
N ASN A 456 22.22 -17.21 15.54
CA ASN A 456 22.54 -17.10 16.96
C ASN A 456 22.66 -15.62 17.34
N GLY A 457 22.21 -15.26 18.54
CA GLY A 457 22.34 -13.88 19.05
C GLY A 457 21.12 -13.31 19.76
N HIS A 458 20.01 -14.05 19.86
CA HIS A 458 19.09 -13.86 21.00
C HIS A 458 19.73 -14.44 22.27
N VAL A 459 19.37 -13.88 23.43
CA VAL A 459 19.88 -14.33 24.75
C VAL A 459 18.84 -15.21 25.46
N GLY A 460 17.58 -15.14 25.04
CA GLY A 460 16.47 -15.91 25.59
C GLY A 460 15.68 -16.66 24.52
N GLN A 461 14.66 -17.38 24.99
CA GLN A 461 13.72 -18.15 24.17
C GLN A 461 13.14 -17.32 23.02
N VAL A 462 13.13 -17.84 21.79
CA VAL A 462 12.55 -17.14 20.63
C VAL A 462 11.13 -17.64 20.40
N GLN A 463 10.16 -16.77 20.67
CA GLN A 463 8.73 -17.10 20.56
C GLN A 463 8.22 -17.03 19.12
N ILE A 464 8.80 -16.15 18.28
CA ILE A 464 8.35 -15.97 16.91
C ILE A 464 9.48 -15.51 15.98
N ALA A 465 9.48 -16.03 14.74
CA ALA A 465 10.32 -15.55 13.64
C ALA A 465 9.50 -15.53 12.35
N LEU A 466 9.61 -14.43 11.60
CA LEU A 466 8.80 -14.15 10.41
C LEU A 466 9.71 -13.77 9.23
N PRO A 467 9.67 -14.47 8.08
CA PRO A 467 10.32 -14.03 6.85
C PRO A 467 9.61 -12.84 6.22
N SER A 468 10.36 -11.99 5.52
CA SER A 468 9.85 -10.94 4.63
C SER A 468 9.02 -11.49 3.45
N PRO A 469 8.10 -10.70 2.85
CA PRO A 469 7.37 -11.10 1.66
C PRO A 469 8.29 -11.17 0.43
N LYS A 470 7.87 -11.90 -0.61
CA LYS A 470 8.60 -11.98 -1.88
C LYS A 470 8.64 -10.59 -2.54
N GLY A 471 9.82 -10.10 -2.90
CA GLY A 471 10.00 -8.78 -3.53
C GLY A 471 10.06 -7.58 -2.57
N PHE A 472 10.29 -7.83 -1.27
CA PHE A 472 10.46 -6.77 -0.27
C PHE A 472 11.81 -6.04 -0.39
N SER A 473 11.78 -4.94 -1.14
CA SER A 473 12.90 -4.02 -1.37
C SER A 473 13.14 -3.11 -0.15
N HIS A 474 14.32 -3.16 0.48
CA HIS A 474 14.60 -2.44 1.72
C HIS A 474 15.89 -1.60 1.71
N THR A 475 16.05 -0.72 2.71
CA THR A 475 17.20 0.20 2.85
C THR A 475 17.80 0.16 4.26
N LEU A 476 17.76 -1.01 4.89
CA LEU A 476 18.32 -1.27 6.21
C LEU A 476 19.79 -1.61 6.01
N THR A 477 20.65 -0.59 5.96
CA THR A 477 22.09 -0.82 6.06
C THR A 477 22.42 -1.40 7.43
N GLU A 478 23.38 -2.34 7.48
CA GLU A 478 23.93 -2.85 8.73
C GLU A 478 24.33 -1.70 9.64
N GLN A 479 23.91 -1.75 10.91
CA GLN A 479 24.48 -0.86 11.92
C GLN A 479 25.76 -1.51 12.44
N GLU A 480 26.90 -0.84 12.25
CA GLU A 480 28.12 -1.19 12.98
C GLU A 480 27.78 -1.28 14.47
N ALA A 481 28.21 -2.37 15.12
CA ALA A 481 27.83 -2.65 16.50
C ALA A 481 28.23 -1.48 17.43
N PRO A 482 27.46 -1.18 18.50
CA PRO A 482 27.85 -0.18 19.47
C PRO A 482 29.24 -0.48 20.01
N LEU A 483 30.18 0.46 19.84
CA LEU A 483 31.56 0.30 20.30
C LEU A 483 31.57 -0.04 21.79
N ASP A 484 32.21 -1.16 22.13
CA ASP A 484 32.25 -1.75 23.47
C ASP A 484 32.78 -0.77 24.54
N LEU A 485 31.86 -0.16 25.29
CA LEU A 485 32.14 0.60 26.51
C LEU A 485 32.32 -0.35 27.71
N SER A 486 33.11 -1.40 27.52
CA SER A 486 33.31 -2.52 28.45
C SER A 486 34.79 -2.74 28.83
N SER A 487 35.67 -1.76 28.58
CA SER A 487 37.09 -1.80 28.94
C SER A 487 37.57 -0.52 29.67
N SER A 488 37.08 -0.29 30.90
CA SER A 488 37.66 0.74 31.76
C SER A 488 37.76 0.33 33.24
N ARG A 489 38.98 0.38 33.78
CA ARG A 489 39.35 0.32 35.21
C ARG A 489 39.21 -1.04 35.91
N ASN A 490 40.31 -1.80 35.85
CA ASN A 490 40.92 -2.39 37.05
C ASN A 490 42.42 -2.53 36.80
N ASP A 491 43.17 -1.47 37.09
CA ASP A 491 44.63 -1.47 37.22
C ASP A 491 45.00 -0.55 38.38
N TYR A 492 45.93 -1.00 39.23
CA TYR A 492 46.45 -0.24 40.36
C TYR A 492 47.78 0.42 39.98
N ASP A 493 47.97 1.69 40.35
CA ASP A 493 49.21 2.41 40.07
C ASP A 493 50.46 1.75 40.71
N GLN A 494 51.47 1.46 39.89
CA GLN A 494 52.87 1.49 40.31
C GLN A 494 53.72 2.29 39.31
N PRO A 495 54.55 3.24 39.77
CA PRO A 495 55.28 4.15 38.87
C PRO A 495 56.62 3.57 38.41
N GLY A 496 56.87 3.53 37.10
CA GLY A 496 58.20 3.19 36.59
C GLY A 496 58.35 3.23 35.07
N CYS A 497 59.39 3.94 34.61
CA CYS A 497 59.91 4.00 33.24
C CYS A 497 58.99 4.60 32.15
N ALA A 498 59.60 5.36 31.25
CA ALA A 498 58.98 5.91 30.04
C ALA A 498 59.56 5.24 28.80
N ILE A 499 58.78 5.15 27.72
CA ILE A 499 59.27 5.04 26.33
C ILE A 499 58.19 5.55 25.35
N ASP A 500 58.64 6.40 24.42
CA ASP A 500 58.16 6.83 23.10
C ASP A 500 56.67 7.00 22.73
N LYS A 501 56.43 8.10 21.98
CA LYS A 501 55.14 8.50 21.39
C LYS A 501 55.17 8.36 19.86
N GLU A 502 54.67 7.26 19.32
CA GLU A 502 54.44 7.12 17.88
C GLU A 502 53.14 7.81 17.41
N LYS A 503 53.24 8.68 16.41
CA LYS A 503 52.10 9.46 15.88
C LYS A 503 51.35 8.70 14.78
N ARG A 504 50.37 7.84 15.13
CA ARG A 504 49.43 7.31 14.13
C ARG A 504 48.54 8.44 13.58
N LYS A 505 48.76 8.81 12.31
CA LYS A 505 47.96 9.81 11.58
C LYS A 505 46.52 9.33 11.43
N ARG A 506 45.54 10.17 11.77
CA ARG A 506 44.13 9.95 11.40
C ARG A 506 43.95 10.24 9.91
N THR A 507 43.76 9.20 9.09
CA THR A 507 43.23 9.31 7.73
C THR A 507 41.71 9.33 7.81
N THR A 508 41.10 10.51 7.67
CA THR A 508 39.64 10.68 7.63
C THR A 508 39.09 10.25 6.27
N THR A 509 38.82 8.96 6.11
CA THR A 509 38.05 8.46 4.97
C THR A 509 36.57 8.78 5.17
N GLU A 510 36.09 9.83 4.50
CA GLU A 510 34.65 10.14 4.41
C GLU A 510 33.93 9.03 3.62
N GLN A 511 33.45 8.00 4.33
CA GLN A 511 32.56 7.01 3.72
C GLN A 511 31.18 7.65 3.48
N LYS A 512 30.91 7.99 2.21
CA LYS A 512 29.56 8.33 1.76
C LYS A 512 28.72 7.05 1.77
N SER A 513 27.80 6.93 2.72
CA SER A 513 26.78 5.88 2.72
C SER A 513 25.87 6.02 1.50
N SER A 514 26.18 5.26 0.44
CA SER A 514 25.29 5.11 -0.70
C SER A 514 24.09 4.26 -0.27
N ASN A 515 22.91 4.87 -0.17
CA ASN A 515 21.64 4.18 0.10
C ASN A 515 21.24 3.32 -1.11
N THR A 516 21.95 2.21 -1.33
CA THR A 516 21.56 1.15 -2.26
C THR A 516 20.36 0.42 -1.69
N VAL A 517 19.25 0.40 -2.44
CA VAL A 517 18.11 -0.46 -2.12
C VAL A 517 18.55 -1.90 -2.37
N THR A 518 18.40 -2.76 -1.36
CA THR A 518 18.69 -4.19 -1.45
C THR A 518 17.39 -4.98 -1.39
N ASP A 519 17.24 -5.93 -2.31
CA ASP A 519 16.11 -6.88 -2.32
C ASP A 519 16.44 -8.15 -1.49
N ASN A 520 17.36 -8.01 -0.52
CA ASN A 520 17.73 -9.10 0.39
C ASN A 520 16.52 -9.48 1.25
N PRO A 521 16.17 -10.77 1.36
CA PRO A 521 15.13 -11.22 2.29
C PRO A 521 15.60 -11.04 3.74
N ILE A 522 14.66 -10.65 4.63
CA ILE A 522 14.94 -10.47 6.06
C ILE A 522 14.10 -11.39 6.94
N ILE A 523 14.59 -11.68 8.15
CA ILE A 523 13.81 -12.25 9.25
C ILE A 523 13.52 -11.15 10.26
N ILE A 524 12.31 -11.13 10.82
CA ILE A 524 11.99 -10.36 12.03
C ILE A 524 11.59 -11.34 13.13
N SER A 525 12.27 -11.30 14.28
CA SER A 525 12.07 -12.23 15.40
C SER A 525 11.79 -11.53 16.72
N GLY A 526 11.00 -12.18 17.57
CA GLY A 526 10.63 -11.72 18.91
C GLY A 526 10.97 -12.79 19.94
N SER A 527 11.57 -12.35 21.05
CA SER A 527 12.10 -13.22 22.10
C SER A 527 11.69 -12.76 23.49
N LEU A 528 11.77 -13.67 24.45
CA LEU A 528 11.67 -13.36 25.87
C LEU A 528 12.92 -12.64 26.43
N ASP A 529 13.92 -12.32 25.59
CA ASP A 529 15.00 -11.36 25.92
C ASP A 529 14.58 -9.87 25.81
N ASN A 530 13.27 -9.61 25.72
CA ASN A 530 12.63 -8.30 25.57
C ASN A 530 12.95 -7.57 24.25
N THR A 531 13.74 -8.17 23.34
CA THR A 531 14.11 -7.55 22.06
C THR A 531 13.31 -8.09 20.88
N VAL A 532 13.15 -7.22 19.88
CA VAL A 532 12.77 -7.62 18.52
C VAL A 532 14.01 -7.46 17.65
N LYS A 533 14.40 -8.48 16.88
CA LYS A 533 15.61 -8.47 16.06
C LYS A 533 15.28 -8.60 14.58
N VAL A 534 16.04 -7.90 13.75
CA VAL A 534 15.97 -7.96 12.29
C VAL A 534 17.27 -8.56 11.77
N TRP A 535 17.16 -9.56 10.91
CA TRP A 535 18.28 -10.36 10.39
C TRP A 535 18.27 -10.38 8.87
N ASP A 536 19.45 -10.45 8.24
CA ASP A 536 19.57 -10.79 6.83
C ASP A 536 19.58 -12.33 6.68
N MET A 537 18.65 -12.86 5.88
CA MET A 537 18.53 -14.29 5.59
C MET A 537 19.75 -14.87 4.84
N THR A 538 20.50 -14.03 4.14
CA THR A 538 21.58 -14.44 3.24
C THR A 538 22.95 -14.46 3.91
N THR A 539 23.21 -13.53 4.84
CA THR A 539 24.48 -13.46 5.58
C THR A 539 24.41 -14.08 6.97
N GLY A 540 23.21 -14.19 7.57
CA GLY A 540 23.04 -14.58 8.97
C GLY A 540 23.17 -13.43 9.97
N ASN A 541 23.56 -12.23 9.52
CA ASN A 541 23.84 -11.10 10.40
C ASN A 541 22.56 -10.50 11.00
N CYS A 542 22.63 -10.08 12.27
CA CYS A 542 21.60 -9.23 12.87
C CYS A 542 21.80 -7.78 12.39
N ILE A 543 20.98 -7.34 11.43
CA ILE A 543 20.99 -5.98 10.87
C ILE A 543 20.65 -4.96 11.96
N ARG A 544 19.72 -5.30 12.87
CA ARG A 544 19.23 -4.38 13.89
C ARG A 544 18.61 -5.09 15.11
N THR A 545 18.87 -4.54 16.29
CA THR A 545 18.19 -4.85 17.55
C THR A 545 17.23 -3.70 17.91
N LEU A 546 15.98 -4.02 18.23
CA LEU A 546 14.96 -3.08 18.68
C LEU A 546 14.75 -3.25 20.18
N PHE A 547 15.02 -2.18 20.93
CA PHE A 547 14.86 -2.12 22.38
C PHE A 547 13.68 -1.22 22.77
N GLY A 548 12.95 -1.61 23.82
CA GLY A 548 11.97 -0.73 24.45
C GLY A 548 10.88 -1.44 25.26
N HIS A 549 10.55 -2.69 24.94
CA HIS A 549 9.66 -3.49 25.79
C HIS A 549 10.30 -3.72 27.16
N VAL A 550 9.46 -3.77 28.20
CA VAL A 550 9.90 -4.01 29.58
C VAL A 550 10.05 -5.50 29.84
N GLU A 551 9.28 -6.32 29.12
CA GLU A 551 9.20 -7.78 29.29
C GLU A 551 9.12 -8.52 27.94
N GLY A 552 9.11 -9.84 28.00
CA GLY A 552 9.30 -10.71 26.84
C GLY A 552 8.27 -10.57 25.73
N VAL A 553 8.72 -10.62 24.48
CA VAL A 553 7.87 -10.49 23.29
C VAL A 553 7.29 -11.85 22.90
N TRP A 554 5.97 -12.00 23.06
CA TRP A 554 5.24 -13.23 22.76
C TRP A 554 4.78 -13.33 21.31
N SER A 555 4.51 -12.19 20.66
CA SER A 555 3.93 -12.17 19.33
C SER A 555 4.42 -10.99 18.50
N LEU A 556 4.51 -11.23 17.19
CA LEU A 556 4.85 -10.25 16.17
C LEU A 556 3.89 -10.39 15.00
N ALA A 557 3.56 -9.25 14.40
CA ALA A 557 3.11 -9.13 13.03
C ALA A 557 3.88 -7.97 12.38
N TYR A 558 4.08 -7.99 11.06
CA TYR A 558 4.76 -6.90 10.37
C TYR A 558 4.14 -6.66 8.99
N ASP A 559 4.45 -5.49 8.46
CA ASP A 559 4.01 -4.93 7.18
C ASP A 559 5.24 -4.29 6.49
N THR A 560 5.17 -3.97 5.20
CA THR A 560 6.28 -3.34 4.46
C THR A 560 6.72 -2.00 5.05
N LEU A 561 5.87 -1.34 5.84
CA LEU A 561 6.18 -0.08 6.51
C LEU A 561 6.53 -0.23 8.00
N ARG A 562 6.03 -1.26 8.71
CA ARG A 562 5.95 -1.29 10.18
C ARG A 562 6.12 -2.69 10.77
N ILE A 563 6.48 -2.75 12.05
CA ILE A 563 6.37 -3.97 12.89
C ILE A 563 5.38 -3.66 14.01
N VAL A 564 4.59 -4.64 14.42
CA VAL A 564 3.77 -4.58 15.63
C VAL A 564 4.11 -5.77 16.53
N SER A 565 4.39 -5.50 17.81
CA SER A 565 4.76 -6.50 18.81
C SER A 565 3.80 -6.52 19.99
N GLY A 566 3.45 -7.71 20.45
CA GLY A 566 2.77 -7.97 21.71
C GLY A 566 3.74 -8.57 22.72
N SER A 567 3.78 -8.01 23.93
CA SER A 567 4.68 -8.41 25.01
C SER A 567 3.90 -8.83 26.26
N HIS A 568 4.62 -9.46 27.19
CA HIS A 568 4.14 -9.73 28.53
C HIS A 568 3.80 -8.44 29.28
N ASP A 569 4.43 -7.31 28.92
CA ASP A 569 4.27 -5.98 29.53
C ASP A 569 2.89 -5.30 29.28
N SER A 570 1.87 -6.09 28.92
CA SER A 570 0.51 -5.73 28.45
C SER A 570 0.40 -4.71 27.30
N THR A 571 1.53 -4.19 26.79
CA THR A 571 1.54 -3.22 25.69
C THR A 571 1.61 -3.89 24.31
N VAL A 572 0.93 -3.26 23.34
CA VAL A 572 1.14 -3.51 21.91
C VAL A 572 1.93 -2.36 21.33
N ARG A 573 3.12 -2.60 20.79
CA ARG A 573 4.00 -1.53 20.28
C ARG A 573 4.12 -1.55 18.78
N VAL A 574 4.01 -0.37 18.17
CA VAL A 574 4.11 -0.15 16.73
C VAL A 574 5.45 0.51 16.43
N TRP A 575 6.30 -0.18 15.65
CA TRP A 575 7.65 0.25 15.29
C TRP A 575 7.73 0.66 13.82
N ASP A 576 8.53 1.67 13.52
CA ASP A 576 8.88 2.00 12.13
C ASP A 576 9.96 1.04 11.62
N LEU A 577 9.64 0.23 10.61
CA LEU A 577 10.58 -0.80 10.10
C LEU A 577 11.89 -0.20 9.58
N ALA A 578 11.84 0.97 8.96
CA ALA A 578 13.01 1.60 8.34
C ALA A 578 14.00 2.15 9.38
N ASN A 579 13.48 2.83 10.42
CA ASN A 579 14.29 3.49 11.44
C ASN A 579 14.50 2.67 12.73
N GLY A 580 13.72 1.60 12.94
CA GLY A 580 13.77 0.79 14.16
C GLY A 580 13.26 1.52 15.42
N ARG A 581 12.53 2.62 15.27
CA ARG A 581 12.01 3.40 16.39
C ARG A 581 10.59 2.96 16.74
N CYS A 582 10.32 2.77 18.03
CA CYS A 582 8.95 2.69 18.54
C CYS A 582 8.23 4.02 18.21
N MET A 583 7.12 3.94 17.49
CA MET A 583 6.28 5.11 17.19
C MET A 583 5.25 5.31 18.30
N HIS A 584 4.52 4.25 18.65
CA HIS A 584 3.44 4.26 19.63
C HIS A 584 3.46 2.98 20.47
N ALA A 585 3.19 3.11 21.76
CA ALA A 585 2.72 2.02 22.60
C ALA A 585 1.19 2.15 22.75
N LEU A 586 0.50 1.02 22.71
CA LEU A 586 -0.94 0.91 22.92
C LEU A 586 -1.16 0.13 24.21
N GLU A 587 -1.78 0.80 25.18
CA GLU A 587 -2.13 0.28 26.50
C GLU A 587 -3.65 0.06 26.54
N GLY A 588 -4.13 -0.98 27.23
CA GLY A 588 -5.57 -1.26 27.33
C GLY A 588 -5.99 -2.72 27.53
N HIS A 589 -5.04 -3.66 27.50
CA HIS A 589 -5.19 -4.99 28.13
C HIS A 589 -4.77 -4.90 29.60
N SER A 590 -5.28 -5.82 30.44
CA SER A 590 -4.87 -5.93 31.85
C SER A 590 -3.80 -7.00 32.07
N GLY A 591 -3.73 -7.98 31.17
CA GLY A 591 -2.76 -9.07 31.14
C GLY A 591 -1.86 -9.06 29.89
N PRO A 592 -1.01 -10.09 29.74
CA PRO A 592 0.00 -10.16 28.70
C PRO A 592 -0.58 -10.40 27.30
N VAL A 593 0.01 -9.75 26.27
CA VAL A 593 -0.44 -9.85 24.89
C VAL A 593 0.17 -11.07 24.19
N THR A 594 -0.56 -12.17 24.25
CA THR A 594 -0.21 -13.52 23.76
C THR A 594 -0.12 -13.64 22.23
N ALA A 595 -0.93 -12.86 21.49
CA ALA A 595 -1.05 -12.94 20.04
C ALA A 595 -1.45 -11.60 19.40
N VAL A 596 -0.76 -11.22 18.32
CA VAL A 596 -1.02 -10.02 17.52
C VAL A 596 -1.15 -10.38 16.04
N ALA A 597 -2.10 -9.75 15.36
CA ALA A 597 -2.27 -9.81 13.91
C ALA A 597 -2.46 -8.38 13.36
N LEU A 598 -1.98 -8.12 12.14
CA LEU A 598 -1.88 -6.79 11.54
C LEU A 598 -2.47 -6.77 10.12
N SER A 599 -3.23 -5.73 9.80
CA SER A 599 -3.52 -5.30 8.43
C SER A 599 -3.17 -3.82 8.21
N ASP A 600 -3.24 -3.40 6.95
CA ASP A 600 -3.13 -2.00 6.48
C ASP A 600 -3.83 -0.96 7.38
N THR A 601 -4.98 -1.35 7.94
CA THR A 601 -5.89 -0.47 8.71
C THR A 601 -6.11 -0.90 10.15
N LYS A 602 -5.86 -2.16 10.52
CA LYS A 602 -6.23 -2.67 11.86
C LYS A 602 -5.09 -3.42 12.52
N ILE A 603 -4.95 -3.22 13.83
CA ILE A 603 -4.27 -4.20 14.69
C ILE A 603 -5.37 -5.02 15.37
N ILE A 604 -5.17 -6.33 15.50
CA ILE A 604 -5.96 -7.19 16.37
C ILE A 604 -5.00 -7.82 17.36
N SER A 605 -5.31 -7.69 18.64
CA SER A 605 -4.47 -8.15 19.75
C SER A 605 -5.32 -8.95 20.73
N ALA A 606 -4.89 -10.17 21.04
CA ALA A 606 -5.45 -10.99 22.09
C ALA A 606 -4.59 -10.90 23.36
N SER A 607 -5.25 -11.03 24.50
CA SER A 607 -4.63 -11.11 25.81
C SER A 607 -5.00 -12.43 26.51
N ASP A 608 -4.18 -12.79 27.48
CA ASP A 608 -4.47 -13.83 28.48
C ASP A 608 -5.68 -13.46 29.37
N ASP A 609 -6.13 -12.19 29.34
CA ASP A 609 -7.41 -11.73 29.91
C ASP A 609 -8.66 -12.45 29.32
N GLY A 610 -8.51 -13.13 28.17
CA GLY A 610 -9.64 -13.64 27.37
C GLY A 610 -10.24 -12.62 26.40
N ASP A 611 -9.85 -11.34 26.52
CA ASP A 611 -10.25 -10.23 25.66
C ASP A 611 -9.48 -10.22 24.33
N VAL A 612 -10.17 -9.86 23.24
CA VAL A 612 -9.55 -9.55 21.94
C VAL A 612 -9.90 -8.14 21.51
N LYS A 613 -8.90 -7.27 21.42
CA LYS A 613 -9.05 -5.84 21.11
C LYS A 613 -8.66 -5.57 19.65
N ILE A 614 -9.55 -4.89 18.94
CA ILE A 614 -9.37 -4.42 17.55
C ILE A 614 -9.10 -2.92 17.60
N TRP A 615 -7.98 -2.48 17.01
CA TRP A 615 -7.55 -1.10 16.93
C TRP A 615 -7.65 -0.64 15.47
N ASP A 616 -8.68 0.14 15.14
CA ASP A 616 -9.00 0.51 13.75
C ASP A 616 -8.52 1.92 13.41
N TYR A 617 -7.52 2.01 12.54
CA TYR A 617 -6.95 3.26 11.99
C TYR A 617 -7.58 3.66 10.64
N GLY A 618 -8.66 2.99 10.23
CA GLY A 618 -9.41 3.22 8.99
C GLY A 618 -10.09 4.60 8.87
N VAL A 619 -10.96 4.72 7.86
CA VAL A 619 -11.72 5.93 7.48
C VAL A 619 -13.19 5.58 7.34
#